data_AF-A0A7E4VDF5-F1
#
_entry.id   AF-A0A7E4VDF5-F1
#
_cell.length_a   1.000
_cell.length_b   1.000
_cell.length_c   1.000
_cell.angle_alpha   90.00
_cell.angle_beta   90.00
_cell.angle_gamma   90.00
#
_symmetry.space_group_name_H-M   'P 1'
#
loop_
_entity.id
_entity.type
_entity.pdbx_description
1 polymer ?
#
loop_
_entity_poly.entity_id
_entity_poly.type
_entity_poly.pdbx_seq_one_letter_code
_entity_poly.pdbx_strand_id
1 'polypeptide(L)'
;MEPHNFSMFLGNSKLNHFDAKTIKNDMAKMVDGLNERTRIPIDMFKKDFFFLPICMRDHWFGVTVIDPGGAIVGGKKARKKSTILILDSLRKHINHNHTKWNIRAFLTLLFKALQSYTKIHAHLSYDYNWIDMNNQLPLPIQPNTYDCGIYMLMFYQLFVDSLPTKEDPLVLRNKWDTMDSDKYRMVIHDRIVTVGGFKDFALPSLYRRTDPRKFRRKKRREELKNSAPSYEPVVPVAAEESSSAYSLV
;
A
#
# COMPACT_ATOMS: atom_id res chain seq x y z
N MET A 1 29.41 14.74 13.22
CA MET A 1 28.75 13.51 12.71
C MET A 1 27.45 13.95 12.08
N GLU A 2 27.44 14.12 10.76
CA GLU A 2 26.22 14.51 10.06
C GLU A 2 25.35 13.28 9.76
N PRO A 3 24.01 13.39 9.86
CA PRO A 3 23.11 12.32 9.48
C PRO A 3 23.09 12.20 7.96
N HIS A 4 23.55 11.07 7.42
CA HIS A 4 23.39 10.73 6.02
C HIS A 4 21.89 10.59 5.69
N ASN A 5 21.32 11.68 5.15
CA ASN A 5 19.97 11.71 4.62
C ASN A 5 19.86 10.76 3.41
N PHE A 6 19.12 9.67 3.59
CA PHE A 6 18.65 8.79 2.52
C PHE A 6 17.49 9.47 1.77
N SER A 7 17.73 10.67 1.25
CA SER A 7 16.81 11.45 0.43
C SER A 7 17.34 11.44 -1.00
N MET A 8 17.09 10.36 -1.71
CA MET A 8 17.13 10.37 -3.17
C MET A 8 15.93 9.60 -3.66
N PHE A 9 15.37 10.09 -4.77
CA PHE A 9 14.38 9.47 -5.67
C PHE A 9 13.02 10.17 -5.81
N LEU A 10 12.64 11.17 -5.01
CA LEU A 10 11.30 11.74 -5.14
C LEU A 10 11.31 13.26 -5.18
N GLY A 11 11.01 13.78 -6.37
CA GLY A 11 10.58 15.16 -6.55
C GLY A 11 11.50 15.99 -7.43
N ASN A 12 11.37 15.85 -8.75
CA ASN A 12 11.39 17.00 -9.65
C ASN A 12 10.82 16.62 -11.01
N SER A 13 9.71 17.26 -11.39
CA SER A 13 9.00 17.12 -12.67
C SER A 13 9.76 17.70 -13.87
N LYS A 14 11.09 17.79 -13.79
CA LYS A 14 12.00 18.27 -14.85
C LYS A 14 13.07 17.25 -15.24
N LEU A 15 13.10 16.05 -14.65
CA LEU A 15 14.02 14.98 -15.04
C LEU A 15 13.50 14.21 -16.26
N ASN A 16 13.36 14.92 -17.39
CA ASN A 16 13.15 14.32 -18.71
C ASN A 16 14.51 13.92 -19.32
N HIS A 17 15.34 13.19 -18.57
CA HIS A 17 16.39 12.31 -19.08
C HIS A 17 17.07 11.65 -17.88
N PHE A 18 16.70 10.40 -17.62
CA PHE A 18 17.46 9.53 -16.73
C PHE A 18 18.80 9.23 -17.40
N ASP A 19 19.83 10.02 -17.10
CA ASP A 19 21.18 9.77 -17.59
C ASP A 19 21.69 8.42 -17.02
N ALA A 20 21.91 7.46 -17.92
CA ALA A 20 22.39 6.13 -17.58
C ALA A 20 23.73 6.14 -16.83
N LYS A 21 24.57 7.17 -17.04
CA LYS A 21 25.85 7.32 -16.35
C LYS A 21 25.65 7.72 -14.88
N THR A 22 24.75 8.66 -14.61
CA THR A 22 24.36 9.06 -13.25
C THR A 22 23.76 7.87 -12.49
N ILE A 23 22.84 7.14 -13.11
CA ILE A 23 22.24 5.95 -12.49
C ILE A 23 23.29 4.87 -12.19
N LYS A 24 24.22 4.61 -13.11
CA LYS A 24 25.29 3.64 -12.91
C LYS A 24 26.17 4.01 -11.71
N ASN A 25 26.49 5.30 -11.55
CA ASN A 25 27.29 5.79 -10.44
C ASN A 25 26.55 5.74 -9.10
N ASP A 26 25.26 6.10 -9.08
CA ASP A 26 24.45 6.03 -7.86
C ASP A 26 24.15 4.58 -7.46
N MET A 27 23.96 3.70 -8.44
CA MET A 27 23.85 2.25 -8.21
C MET A 27 25.16 1.65 -7.70
N ALA A 28 26.31 2.06 -8.25
CA ALA A 28 27.61 1.64 -7.74
C ALA A 28 27.75 2.07 -6.28
N LYS A 29 27.48 3.35 -5.96
CA LYS A 29 27.47 3.85 -4.57
C LYS A 29 26.46 3.15 -3.67
N MET A 30 25.30 2.74 -4.19
CA MET A 30 24.29 2.02 -3.40
C MET A 30 24.72 0.57 -3.13
N VAL A 31 25.27 -0.11 -4.13
CA VAL A 31 25.88 -1.44 -3.98
C VAL A 31 27.08 -1.36 -3.04
N ASP A 32 27.94 -0.36 -3.21
CA ASP A 32 29.09 -0.08 -2.34
C ASP A 32 28.64 0.27 -0.93
N GLY A 33 27.62 1.11 -0.75
CA GLY A 33 27.07 1.46 0.57
C GLY A 33 26.35 0.31 1.26
N LEU A 34 25.64 -0.55 0.50
CA LEU A 34 25.11 -1.81 1.00
C LEU A 34 26.24 -2.77 1.39
N ASN A 35 27.31 -2.82 0.60
CA ASN A 35 28.50 -3.64 0.87
C ASN A 35 29.36 -3.09 2.02
N GLU A 36 29.46 -1.79 2.21
CA GLU A 36 30.23 -1.17 3.31
C GLU A 36 29.55 -1.44 4.65
N ARG A 37 28.22 -1.41 4.68
CA ARG A 37 27.44 -1.61 5.91
C ARG A 37 27.23 -3.09 6.28
N THR A 38 27.27 -4.00 5.30
CA THR A 38 26.99 -5.44 5.52
C THR A 38 28.14 -6.39 5.18
N ARG A 39 29.18 -5.90 4.49
CA ARG A 39 30.34 -6.66 3.96
C ARG A 39 30.01 -7.88 3.09
N ILE A 40 28.73 -8.10 2.77
CA ILE A 40 28.24 -9.21 1.95
C ILE A 40 27.18 -8.63 1.01
N PRO A 41 27.35 -8.74 -0.31
CA PRO A 41 26.31 -8.34 -1.25
C PRO A 41 25.02 -9.10 -0.95
N ILE A 42 24.00 -8.41 -0.44
CA ILE A 42 22.69 -9.02 -0.21
C ILE A 42 22.05 -9.25 -1.57
N ASP A 43 22.01 -10.50 -2.00
CA ASP A 43 21.28 -10.91 -3.19
C ASP A 43 19.77 -10.80 -2.92
N MET A 44 19.21 -9.63 -3.22
CA MET A 44 17.78 -9.32 -3.06
C MET A 44 16.90 -10.24 -3.91
N PHE A 45 17.44 -10.87 -4.97
CA PHE A 45 16.69 -11.78 -5.84
C PHE A 45 16.49 -13.18 -5.24
N LYS A 46 17.13 -13.48 -4.10
CA LYS A 46 16.87 -14.69 -3.30
C LYS A 46 15.76 -14.51 -2.27
N LYS A 47 15.24 -13.28 -2.10
CA LYS A 47 14.16 -13.00 -1.14
C LYS A 47 12.81 -13.33 -1.77
N ASP A 48 11.86 -13.77 -0.96
CA ASP A 48 10.48 -14.00 -1.40
C ASP A 48 9.72 -12.69 -1.63
N PHE A 49 10.08 -11.65 -0.87
CA PHE A 49 9.54 -10.30 -1.02
C PHE A 49 10.47 -9.26 -0.38
N PHE A 50 10.25 -7.99 -0.72
CA PHE A 50 10.72 -6.87 0.09
C PHE A 50 9.76 -5.67 -0.01
N PHE A 51 9.79 -4.84 1.03
CA PHE A 51 8.93 -3.67 1.16
C PHE A 51 9.69 -2.39 0.85
N LEU A 52 9.05 -1.48 0.12
CA LEU A 52 9.57 -0.14 -0.18
C LEU A 52 8.53 0.91 0.26
N PRO A 53 8.70 1.55 1.42
CA PRO A 53 7.88 2.70 1.78
C PRO A 53 8.26 3.90 0.90
N ILE A 54 7.28 4.53 0.26
CA ILE A 54 7.49 5.66 -0.64
C ILE A 54 6.75 6.88 -0.10
N CYS A 55 7.45 8.00 0.05
CA CYS A 55 6.87 9.29 0.42
C CYS A 55 6.96 10.26 -0.76
N MET A 56 5.82 10.60 -1.36
CA MET A 56 5.76 11.55 -2.46
C MET A 56 4.80 12.69 -2.11
N ARG A 57 5.32 13.91 -1.95
CA ARG A 57 4.52 15.12 -1.64
C ARG A 57 3.63 14.91 -0.40
N ASP A 58 4.24 14.53 0.72
CA ASP A 58 3.57 14.24 2.00
C ASP A 58 2.56 13.09 1.97
N HIS A 59 2.54 12.30 0.89
CA HIS A 59 1.75 11.08 0.77
C HIS A 59 2.64 9.85 0.89
N TRP A 60 2.38 9.03 1.91
CA TRP A 60 3.02 7.75 2.10
C TRP A 60 2.19 6.63 1.47
N PHE A 61 2.84 5.79 0.68
CA PHE A 61 2.24 4.55 0.20
C PHE A 61 3.29 3.44 0.20
N GLY A 62 2.81 2.21 0.30
CA GLY A 62 3.68 1.05 0.31
C GLY A 62 3.87 0.48 -1.09
N VAL A 63 5.02 -0.16 -1.30
CA VAL A 63 5.23 -1.04 -2.43
C VAL A 63 5.77 -2.36 -1.91
N THR A 64 5.20 -3.46 -2.39
CA THR A 64 5.72 -4.80 -2.14
C THR A 64 6.16 -5.41 -3.46
N VAL A 65 7.43 -5.80 -3.56
CA VAL A 65 7.92 -6.63 -4.66
C VAL A 65 7.88 -8.07 -4.20
N ILE A 66 7.10 -8.91 -4.89
CA ILE A 66 6.98 -10.35 -4.65
C ILE A 66 7.83 -11.09 -5.67
N ASP A 67 8.55 -12.11 -5.20
CA ASP A 67 9.48 -12.94 -5.98
C ASP A 67 10.33 -12.10 -6.94
N PRO A 68 11.19 -11.19 -6.44
CA PRO A 68 12.06 -10.39 -7.30
C PRO A 68 12.90 -11.23 -8.27
N GLY A 69 13.25 -12.46 -7.88
CA GLY A 69 13.97 -13.43 -8.71
C GLY A 69 13.11 -14.12 -9.78
N GLY A 70 11.79 -13.96 -9.76
CA GLY A 70 10.85 -14.51 -10.74
C GLY A 70 11.04 -13.98 -12.16
N ALA A 71 11.68 -12.83 -12.31
CA ALA A 71 12.06 -12.24 -13.60
C ALA A 71 13.46 -12.66 -14.10
N ILE A 72 14.18 -13.51 -13.37
CA ILE A 72 15.45 -14.08 -13.82
C ILE A 72 15.17 -15.25 -14.77
N VAL A 73 15.65 -15.14 -16.01
CA VAL A 73 15.49 -16.16 -17.07
C VAL A 73 16.85 -16.83 -17.40
N GLY A 74 16.79 -18.00 -18.03
CA GLY A 74 17.96 -18.84 -18.34
C GLY A 74 18.29 -19.91 -17.29
N GLY A 75 17.50 -20.00 -16.21
CA GLY A 75 17.60 -21.07 -15.21
C GLY A 75 16.73 -22.28 -15.53
N LYS A 76 17.04 -23.44 -14.93
CA LYS A 76 16.32 -24.73 -15.14
C LYS A 76 14.89 -24.80 -14.55
N LYS A 77 14.37 -23.74 -13.94
CA LYS A 77 13.07 -23.77 -13.23
C LYS A 77 12.10 -22.75 -13.81
N ALA A 78 10.88 -23.20 -14.08
CA ALA A 78 9.73 -22.29 -14.21
C ALA A 78 9.53 -21.59 -12.87
N ARG A 79 9.63 -20.26 -12.85
CA ARG A 79 9.35 -19.44 -11.67
C ARG A 79 7.99 -18.77 -11.83
N LYS A 80 7.36 -18.40 -10.71
CA LYS A 80 6.22 -17.48 -10.75
C LYS A 80 6.73 -16.14 -11.28
N LYS A 81 5.86 -15.34 -11.91
CA LYS A 81 6.22 -13.99 -12.32
C LYS A 81 6.54 -13.16 -11.07
N SER A 82 7.55 -12.30 -11.18
CA SER A 82 7.76 -11.26 -10.18
C SER A 82 6.57 -10.30 -10.22
N THR A 83 6.16 -9.77 -9.07
CA THR A 83 4.99 -8.88 -9.00
C THR A 83 5.31 -7.62 -8.22
N ILE A 84 4.90 -6.46 -8.73
CA ILE A 84 4.95 -5.19 -8.02
C ILE A 84 3.55 -4.82 -7.56
N LEU A 85 3.32 -4.84 -6.25
CA LEU A 85 2.08 -4.39 -5.61
C LEU A 85 2.23 -2.97 -5.09
N ILE A 86 1.25 -2.13 -5.40
CA ILE A 86 1.13 -0.78 -4.81
C ILE A 86 0.07 -0.84 -3.71
N LEU A 87 0.44 -0.37 -2.53
CA LEU A 87 -0.38 -0.34 -1.34
C LEU A 87 -0.71 1.12 -0.98
N ASP A 88 -1.75 1.67 -1.61
CA ASP A 88 -2.15 3.07 -1.47
C ASP A 88 -3.58 3.18 -0.92
N SER A 89 -3.71 3.82 0.24
CA SER A 89 -4.98 4.06 0.92
C SER A 89 -5.70 5.32 0.44
N LEU A 90 -5.08 6.20 -0.34
CA LEU A 90 -5.75 7.35 -0.93
C LEU A 90 -6.33 6.98 -2.29
N ARG A 91 -7.65 7.19 -2.46
CA ARG A 91 -8.34 7.07 -3.77
C ARG A 91 -7.87 8.04 -4.84
N LYS A 92 -6.98 8.98 -4.51
CA LYS A 92 -6.55 10.00 -5.48
C LYS A 92 -5.89 9.28 -6.65
N HIS A 93 -6.20 9.76 -7.86
CA HIS A 93 -5.69 9.28 -9.15
C HIS A 93 -4.17 9.50 -9.29
N ILE A 94 -3.37 9.05 -8.34
CA ILE A 94 -1.94 8.97 -8.50
C ILE A 94 -1.73 7.77 -9.41
N ASN A 95 -1.45 8.06 -10.67
CA ASN A 95 -1.00 7.05 -11.59
C ASN A 95 0.38 6.56 -11.13
N HIS A 96 0.39 5.39 -10.49
CA HIS A 96 1.61 4.76 -9.99
C HIS A 96 2.45 4.09 -11.08
N ASN A 97 2.08 4.20 -12.35
CA ASN A 97 2.85 3.60 -13.45
C ASN A 97 4.29 4.08 -13.41
N HIS A 98 4.54 5.39 -13.27
CA HIS A 98 5.91 5.91 -13.23
C HIS A 98 6.73 5.28 -12.09
N THR A 99 6.14 5.14 -10.90
CA THR A 99 6.75 4.44 -9.77
C THR A 99 7.07 2.98 -10.12
N LYS A 100 6.11 2.25 -10.70
CA LYS A 100 6.29 0.84 -11.14
C LYS A 100 7.43 0.71 -12.17
N TRP A 101 7.49 1.60 -13.16
CA TRP A 101 8.58 1.63 -14.16
C TRP A 101 9.94 1.88 -13.52
N ASN A 102 10.02 2.82 -12.56
CA ASN A 102 11.26 3.11 -11.86
C ASN A 102 11.74 1.92 -11.02
N ILE A 103 10.84 1.23 -10.31
CA ILE A 103 11.17 0.01 -9.56
C ILE A 103 11.65 -1.10 -10.50
N ARG A 104 10.97 -1.29 -11.64
CA ARG A 104 11.38 -2.26 -12.65
C ARG A 104 12.77 -1.95 -13.22
N ALA A 105 13.05 -0.68 -13.51
CA ALA A 105 14.37 -0.23 -13.96
C ALA A 105 15.43 -0.45 -12.87
N PHE A 106 15.13 -0.08 -11.63
CA PHE A 106 15.96 -0.31 -10.45
C PHE A 106 16.33 -1.79 -10.29
N LEU A 107 15.36 -2.70 -10.35
CA LEU A 107 15.60 -4.15 -10.27
C LEU A 107 16.50 -4.65 -11.40
N THR A 108 16.25 -4.18 -12.63
CA THR A 108 17.08 -4.55 -13.79
C THR A 108 18.53 -4.11 -13.62
N LEU A 109 18.74 -2.90 -13.08
CA LEU A 109 20.07 -2.35 -12.85
C LEU A 109 20.77 -3.02 -11.68
N LEU A 110 20.05 -3.28 -10.58
CA LEU A 110 20.56 -4.00 -9.42
C LEU A 110 21.04 -5.41 -9.82
N PHE A 111 20.29 -6.11 -10.67
CA PHE A 111 20.69 -7.41 -11.20
C PHE A 111 22.00 -7.33 -12.00
N LYS A 112 22.10 -6.37 -12.94
CA LYS A 112 23.34 -6.15 -13.73
C LYS A 112 24.52 -5.78 -12.85
N ALA A 113 24.30 -5.00 -11.79
CA ALA A 113 25.34 -4.64 -10.84
C ALA A 113 25.82 -5.89 -10.07
N LEU A 114 24.91 -6.71 -9.53
CA LEU A 114 25.28 -7.96 -8.87
C LEU A 114 26.10 -8.88 -9.78
N GLN A 115 25.69 -9.05 -11.05
CA GLN A 115 26.46 -9.81 -12.03
C GLN A 115 27.89 -9.27 -12.20
N SER A 116 28.01 -7.95 -12.34
CA SER A 116 29.30 -7.28 -12.60
C SER A 116 30.26 -7.35 -11.40
N TYR A 117 29.75 -7.16 -10.19
CA TYR A 117 30.59 -7.02 -8.98
C TYR A 117 30.83 -8.33 -8.23
N THR A 118 29.90 -9.30 -8.32
CA THR A 118 29.90 -10.46 -7.42
C THR A 118 29.95 -11.80 -8.16
N LYS A 119 29.86 -11.78 -9.50
CA LYS A 119 29.68 -12.97 -10.37
C LYS A 119 28.43 -13.80 -10.06
N ILE A 120 27.55 -13.34 -9.16
CA ILE A 120 26.24 -13.96 -8.93
C ILE A 120 25.41 -13.83 -10.20
N HIS A 121 24.64 -14.86 -10.56
CA HIS A 121 23.78 -14.89 -11.75
C HIS A 121 24.51 -14.68 -13.09
N ALA A 122 25.84 -14.90 -13.18
CA ALA A 122 26.67 -14.56 -14.35
C ALA A 122 26.17 -15.11 -15.71
N HIS A 123 25.46 -16.23 -15.72
CA HIS A 123 24.91 -16.87 -16.94
C HIS A 123 23.40 -16.68 -17.11
N LEU A 124 22.78 -15.87 -16.26
CA LEU A 124 21.35 -15.61 -16.28
C LEU A 124 21.08 -14.23 -16.86
N SER A 125 19.83 -13.95 -17.21
CA SER A 125 19.40 -12.61 -17.59
C SER A 125 18.16 -12.20 -16.80
N TYR A 126 17.87 -10.91 -16.78
CA TYR A 126 16.70 -10.35 -16.10
C TYR A 126 15.73 -9.82 -17.14
N ASP A 127 14.62 -10.52 -17.35
CA ASP A 127 13.58 -10.12 -18.29
C ASP A 127 12.51 -9.33 -17.56
N TYR A 128 12.50 -8.01 -17.75
CA TYR A 128 11.53 -7.13 -17.13
C TYR A 128 10.08 -7.40 -17.58
N ASN A 129 9.86 -8.13 -18.68
CA ASN A 129 8.51 -8.55 -19.12
C ASN A 129 7.92 -9.66 -18.22
N TRP A 130 8.76 -10.30 -17.41
CA TRP A 130 8.36 -11.23 -16.36
C TRP A 130 8.02 -10.55 -15.03
N ILE A 131 7.88 -9.23 -15.04
CA ILE A 131 7.36 -8.46 -13.90
C ILE A 131 5.91 -8.06 -14.18
N ASP A 132 4.99 -8.60 -13.39
CA ASP A 132 3.59 -8.20 -13.39
C ASP A 132 3.41 -6.90 -12.60
N MET A 133 2.93 -5.88 -13.32
CA MET A 133 2.65 -4.54 -12.83
C MET A 133 1.15 -4.22 -12.82
N ASN A 134 0.29 -5.15 -13.26
CA ASN A 134 -1.14 -4.90 -13.47
C ASN A 134 -2.00 -5.28 -12.27
N ASN A 135 -1.41 -5.88 -11.24
CA ASN A 135 -2.13 -6.27 -10.04
C ASN A 135 -2.70 -5.05 -9.30
N GLN A 136 -4.01 -5.08 -9.09
CA GLN A 136 -4.75 -4.11 -8.26
C GLN A 136 -5.33 -4.86 -7.07
N LEU A 137 -5.04 -4.35 -5.88
CA LEU A 137 -5.60 -4.86 -4.64
C LEU A 137 -6.80 -3.98 -4.24
N PRO A 138 -7.93 -4.59 -3.81
CA PRO A 138 -9.06 -3.85 -3.25
C PRO A 138 -8.74 -3.41 -1.82
N LEU A 139 -7.83 -2.44 -1.67
CA LEU A 139 -7.36 -1.96 -0.38
C LEU A 139 -8.40 -1.05 0.28
N PRO A 140 -8.46 -1.02 1.62
CA PRO A 140 -9.21 0.00 2.33
C PRO A 140 -8.74 1.38 1.95
N ILE A 141 -9.72 2.25 1.80
CA ILE A 141 -9.48 3.66 1.52
C ILE A 141 -9.58 4.39 2.83
N GLN A 142 -8.53 5.15 3.16
CA GLN A 142 -8.53 5.93 4.38
C GLN A 142 -9.63 7.01 4.32
N PRO A 143 -10.37 7.23 5.42
CA PRO A 143 -11.44 8.23 5.45
C PRO A 143 -10.91 9.65 5.67
N ASN A 144 -9.65 9.81 6.09
CA ASN A 144 -9.03 11.10 6.39
C ASN A 144 -7.85 11.38 5.44
N THR A 145 -7.20 12.53 5.57
CA THR A 145 -6.13 12.97 4.65
C THR A 145 -4.71 12.74 5.16
N TYR A 146 -4.55 12.21 6.37
CA TYR A 146 -3.27 12.24 7.10
C TYR A 146 -2.78 10.85 7.54
N ASP A 147 -3.59 9.79 7.33
CA ASP A 147 -3.27 8.44 7.78
C ASP A 147 -2.56 7.55 6.77
N CYS A 148 -2.10 8.10 5.66
CA CYS A 148 -1.48 7.31 4.60
C CYS A 148 -0.28 6.49 5.08
N GLY A 149 0.54 7.05 5.98
CA GLY A 149 1.63 6.32 6.62
C GLY A 149 1.16 5.21 7.58
N ILE A 150 0.07 5.43 8.30
CA ILE A 150 -0.51 4.43 9.22
C ILE A 150 -1.10 3.27 8.44
N TYR A 151 -1.88 3.54 7.39
CA TYR A 151 -2.42 2.50 6.51
C TYR A 151 -1.29 1.70 5.85
N MET A 152 -0.23 2.34 5.34
CA MET A 152 0.94 1.65 4.81
C MET A 152 1.53 0.64 5.82
N LEU A 153 1.70 1.04 7.08
CA LEU A 153 2.23 0.14 8.12
C LEU A 153 1.27 -1.01 8.44
N MET A 154 -0.03 -0.72 8.55
CA MET A 154 -1.06 -1.74 8.73
C MET A 154 -1.06 -2.74 7.59
N PHE A 155 -0.81 -2.26 6.37
CA PHE A 155 -0.79 -3.10 5.18
C PHE A 155 0.40 -4.05 5.16
N TYR A 156 1.59 -3.58 5.51
CA TYR A 156 2.76 -4.45 5.65
C TYR A 156 2.60 -5.45 6.80
N GLN A 157 2.05 -5.03 7.94
CA GLN A 157 1.79 -5.94 9.05
C GLN A 157 0.86 -7.08 8.63
N LEU A 158 -0.27 -6.76 7.98
CA LEU A 158 -1.21 -7.78 7.52
C LEU A 158 -0.57 -8.73 6.48
N PHE A 159 0.21 -8.19 5.54
CA PHE A 159 0.92 -9.01 4.57
C PHE A 159 1.85 -10.00 5.28
N VAL A 160 2.67 -9.53 6.22
CA VAL A 160 3.59 -10.39 6.97
C VAL A 160 2.84 -11.44 7.77
N ASP A 161 1.74 -11.07 8.43
CA ASP A 161 0.91 -11.98 9.22
C ASP A 161 0.22 -13.05 8.36
N SER A 162 0.05 -12.82 7.06
CA SER A 162 -0.50 -13.80 6.11
C SER A 162 0.53 -14.76 5.49
N LEU A 163 1.83 -14.49 5.64
CA LEU A 163 2.87 -15.37 5.08
C LEU A 163 2.83 -16.80 5.62
N PRO A 164 2.60 -17.06 6.93
CA PRO A 164 2.54 -18.42 7.46
C PRO A 164 1.42 -19.27 6.86
N THR A 165 0.33 -18.65 6.43
CA THR A 165 -0.84 -19.38 5.88
C THR A 165 -0.74 -19.62 4.37
N LYS A 166 0.27 -19.05 3.69
CA LYS A 166 0.40 -19.03 2.22
C LYS A 166 -0.86 -18.53 1.51
N GLU A 167 -1.69 -17.77 2.21
CA GLU A 167 -2.84 -17.12 1.60
C GLU A 167 -2.33 -16.18 0.52
N ASP A 168 -3.01 -16.19 -0.63
CA ASP A 168 -2.74 -15.20 -1.66
C ASP A 168 -2.98 -13.79 -1.05
N PRO A 169 -2.01 -12.87 -1.11
CA PRO A 169 -2.19 -11.49 -0.66
C PRO A 169 -3.45 -10.82 -1.25
N LEU A 170 -3.93 -11.28 -2.41
CA LEU A 170 -5.18 -10.84 -3.04
C LEU A 170 -6.45 -11.25 -2.26
N VAL A 171 -6.37 -12.30 -1.42
CA VAL A 171 -7.49 -12.84 -0.61
C VAL A 171 -7.67 -12.09 0.72
N LEU A 172 -6.73 -11.21 1.07
CA LEU A 172 -6.75 -10.48 2.34
C LEU A 172 -7.94 -9.51 2.49
N ARG A 173 -8.75 -9.30 1.44
CA ARG A 173 -9.87 -8.33 1.36
C ARG A 173 -10.70 -8.25 2.64
N ASN A 174 -11.09 -9.39 3.20
CA ASN A 174 -11.97 -9.44 4.37
C ASN A 174 -11.26 -9.07 5.69
N LYS A 175 -9.93 -9.24 5.76
CA LYS A 175 -9.14 -8.87 6.94
C LYS A 175 -8.95 -7.35 7.02
N TRP A 176 -8.89 -6.66 5.88
CA TRP A 176 -8.68 -5.21 5.89
C TRP A 176 -9.89 -4.41 6.39
N ASP A 177 -11.12 -4.93 6.27
CA ASP A 177 -12.31 -4.22 6.76
C ASP A 177 -12.35 -4.09 8.30
N THR A 178 -11.50 -4.85 9.00
CA THR A 178 -11.35 -4.77 10.46
C THR A 178 -10.29 -3.76 10.93
N MET A 179 -9.63 -3.08 9.98
CA MET A 179 -8.57 -2.12 10.25
C MET A 179 -9.11 -0.84 10.91
N ASP A 180 -8.55 -0.48 12.06
CA ASP A 180 -8.83 0.74 12.80
C ASP A 180 -7.54 1.57 12.94
N SER A 181 -7.41 2.63 12.14
CA SER A 181 -6.20 3.46 12.10
C SER A 181 -5.98 4.24 13.40
N ASP A 182 -7.04 4.65 14.10
CA ASP A 182 -6.93 5.36 15.38
C ASP A 182 -6.39 4.43 16.47
N LYS A 183 -6.91 3.19 16.54
CA LYS A 183 -6.37 2.17 17.44
C LYS A 183 -4.92 1.83 17.08
N TYR A 184 -4.59 1.72 15.79
CA TYR A 184 -3.24 1.37 15.36
C TYR A 184 -2.22 2.46 15.71
N ARG A 185 -2.58 3.73 15.57
CA ARG A 185 -1.77 4.86 16.04
C ARG A 185 -1.46 4.79 17.53
N MET A 186 -2.49 4.50 18.33
CA MET A 186 -2.30 4.36 19.78
C MET A 186 -1.34 3.22 20.11
N VAL A 187 -1.46 2.08 19.43
CA VAL A 187 -0.53 0.95 19.59
C VAL A 187 0.90 1.33 19.21
N ILE A 188 1.10 2.04 18.09
CA ILE A 188 2.43 2.51 17.69
C ILE A 188 3.00 3.48 18.73
N HIS A 189 2.22 4.45 19.17
CA HIS A 189 2.64 5.41 20.18
C HIS A 189 3.07 4.73 21.48
N ASP A 190 2.23 3.84 22.01
CA ASP A 190 2.49 3.09 23.23
C ASP A 190 3.77 2.24 23.13
N ARG A 191 3.98 1.59 21.97
CA ARG A 191 5.22 0.85 21.70
C ARG A 191 6.44 1.76 21.66
N ILE A 192 6.37 2.93 21.02
CA ILE A 192 7.49 3.89 20.98
C ILE A 192 7.83 4.38 22.39
N VAL A 193 6.82 4.73 23.18
CA VAL A 193 7.00 5.17 24.58
C VAL A 193 7.64 4.07 25.42
N THR A 194 7.10 2.85 25.33
CA THR A 194 7.55 1.70 26.11
C THR A 194 8.98 1.30 25.75
N VAL A 195 9.28 1.13 24.46
CA VAL A 195 10.61 0.71 23.97
C VAL A 195 11.64 1.83 24.14
N GLY A 196 11.24 3.08 23.91
CA GLY A 196 12.12 4.24 24.01
C GLY A 196 12.37 4.71 25.45
N GLY A 197 11.67 4.17 26.44
CA GLY A 197 11.80 4.57 27.83
C GLY A 197 11.30 5.99 28.13
N PHE A 198 10.46 6.56 27.26
CA PHE A 198 9.96 7.93 27.36
C PHE A 198 8.79 8.03 28.34
N LYS A 199 9.07 7.89 29.65
CA LYS A 199 8.03 7.84 30.71
C LYS A 199 7.09 9.06 30.77
N ASP A 200 7.50 10.21 30.22
CA ASP A 200 6.76 11.47 30.29
C ASP A 200 6.19 11.98 28.95
N PHE A 201 6.24 11.17 27.89
CA PHE A 201 5.68 11.59 26.59
C PHE A 201 4.15 11.43 26.59
N ALA A 202 3.46 12.41 27.16
CA ALA A 202 2.00 12.45 27.14
C ALA A 202 1.48 12.64 25.70
N LEU A 203 0.47 11.85 25.32
CA LEU A 203 -0.22 11.99 24.03
C LEU A 203 -0.67 13.46 23.82
N PRO A 204 -0.42 14.06 22.65
CA PRO A 204 -0.95 15.38 22.31
C PRO A 204 -2.47 15.44 22.53
N SER A 205 -2.97 16.54 23.09
CA SER A 205 -4.39 16.72 23.47
C SER A 205 -5.38 16.51 22.31
N LEU A 206 -4.93 16.61 21.06
CA LEU A 206 -5.68 16.26 19.85
C LEU A 206 -6.15 14.79 19.82
N TYR A 207 -5.44 13.87 20.47
CA TYR A 207 -5.80 12.45 20.56
C TYR A 207 -6.83 12.14 21.65
N ARG A 208 -7.06 13.04 22.61
CA ARG A 208 -8.17 12.90 23.58
C ARG A 208 -9.55 13.12 22.96
N ARG A 209 -9.63 13.53 21.68
CA ARG A 209 -10.89 13.92 21.00
C ARG A 209 -11.53 12.83 20.13
N THR A 210 -10.94 11.65 19.99
CA THR A 210 -11.66 10.48 19.45
C THR A 210 -12.54 9.89 20.54
N ASP A 211 -13.58 10.63 20.92
CA ASP A 211 -14.61 10.16 21.84
C ASP A 211 -15.22 8.86 21.27
N PRO A 212 -15.06 7.70 21.94
CA PRO A 212 -15.68 6.45 21.51
C PRO A 212 -17.20 6.57 21.34
N ARG A 213 -17.84 7.55 22.00
CA ARG A 213 -19.27 7.86 21.86
C ARG A 213 -19.60 8.46 20.49
N LYS A 214 -18.68 9.17 19.83
CA LYS A 214 -18.89 9.67 18.45
C LYS A 214 -18.87 8.55 17.43
N PHE A 215 -17.97 7.57 17.59
CA PHE A 215 -17.91 6.38 16.74
C PHE A 215 -19.15 5.49 16.96
N ARG A 216 -19.54 5.24 18.22
CA ARG A 216 -20.80 4.56 18.56
C ARG A 216 -22.02 5.28 17.99
N ARG A 217 -22.07 6.61 18.02
CA ARG A 217 -23.16 7.40 17.42
C ARG A 217 -23.21 7.28 15.90
N LYS A 218 -22.05 7.25 15.22
CA LYS A 218 -21.99 7.07 13.75
C LYS A 218 -22.46 5.66 13.35
N LYS A 219 -21.93 4.62 14.01
CA LYS A 219 -22.32 3.23 13.79
C LYS A 219 -23.82 3.01 14.06
N ARG A 220 -24.34 3.53 15.18
CA ARG A 220 -25.77 3.45 15.52
C ARG A 220 -26.66 4.21 14.52
N ARG A 221 -26.19 5.33 13.96
CA ARG A 221 -26.91 6.08 12.91
C ARG A 221 -26.97 5.32 11.58
N GLU A 222 -25.91 4.60 11.22
CA GLU A 222 -25.90 3.77 10.01
C GLU A 222 -26.75 2.52 10.18
N GLU A 223 -26.70 1.87 11.35
CA GLU A 223 -27.59 0.76 11.70
C GLU A 223 -29.07 1.18 11.69
N LEU A 224 -29.41 2.35 12.23
CA LEU A 224 -30.77 2.92 12.19
C LEU A 224 -31.25 3.29 10.78
N LYS A 225 -30.33 3.69 9.88
CA LYS A 225 -30.67 3.95 8.48
C LYS A 225 -30.94 2.67 7.70
N ASN A 226 -30.22 1.60 8.03
CA ASN A 226 -30.37 0.30 7.37
C ASN A 226 -31.52 -0.54 7.95
N SER A 227 -32.01 -0.19 9.15
CA SER A 227 -33.17 -0.83 9.79
C SER A 227 -34.48 -0.06 9.60
N ALA A 228 -34.47 1.07 8.88
CA ALA A 228 -35.68 1.84 8.62
C ALA A 228 -36.56 1.05 7.63
N PRO A 229 -37.81 0.69 7.99
CA PRO A 229 -38.70 0.01 7.06
C PRO A 229 -38.97 0.92 5.86
N SER A 230 -38.84 0.37 4.65
CA SER A 230 -39.21 1.08 3.43
C SER A 230 -40.70 1.40 3.48
N TYR A 231 -41.03 2.67 3.67
CA TYR A 231 -42.41 3.13 3.57
C TYR A 231 -42.76 3.13 2.09
N GLU A 232 -43.47 2.10 1.63
CA GLU A 232 -44.14 2.17 0.34
C GLU A 232 -45.28 3.19 0.45
N PRO A 233 -45.32 4.20 -0.43
CA PRO A 233 -46.41 5.17 -0.40
C PRO A 233 -47.71 4.45 -0.78
N VAL A 234 -48.68 4.46 0.13
CA VAL A 234 -50.04 3.99 -0.12
C VAL A 234 -50.65 4.89 -1.21
N VAL A 235 -50.85 4.32 -2.39
CA VAL A 235 -51.56 4.99 -3.49
C VAL A 235 -53.02 5.17 -3.06
N PRO A 236 -53.61 6.38 -3.17
CA PRO A 236 -55.02 6.56 -2.85
C PRO A 236 -55.86 5.77 -3.86
N VAL A 237 -56.72 4.88 -3.38
CA VAL A 237 -57.73 4.19 -4.21
C VAL A 237 -58.72 5.24 -4.68
N ALA A 238 -58.85 5.41 -5.99
CA ALA A 238 -59.85 6.28 -6.61
C ALA A 238 -61.25 5.78 -6.22
N ALA A 239 -62.07 6.68 -5.69
CA ALA A 239 -63.48 6.41 -5.45
C ALA A 239 -64.18 6.25 -6.80
N GLU A 240 -64.79 5.08 -7.04
CA GLU A 240 -65.71 4.88 -8.15
C GLU A 240 -66.98 5.70 -7.89
N GLU A 241 -67.18 6.74 -8.69
CA GLU A 241 -68.46 7.45 -8.76
C GLU A 241 -69.49 6.57 -9.48
N SER A 242 -70.43 6.02 -8.70
CA SER A 242 -71.64 5.41 -9.24
C SER A 242 -72.59 6.50 -9.74
N SER A 243 -72.64 6.70 -11.05
CA SER A 243 -73.67 7.51 -11.73
C SER A 243 -75.04 6.83 -11.65
N SER A 244 -75.86 7.21 -10.67
CA SER A 244 -77.30 6.97 -10.67
C SER A 244 -78.01 8.18 -11.28
N ALA A 245 -78.52 8.01 -12.50
CA ALA A 245 -79.42 8.97 -13.13
C ALA A 245 -80.84 8.76 -12.59
N TYR A 246 -81.34 9.73 -11.83
CA TYR A 246 -82.77 9.93 -11.62
C TYR A 246 -83.20 11.22 -12.31
N SER A 247 -84.12 11.05 -13.25
CA SER A 247 -85.01 12.04 -13.82
C SER A 247 -85.94 12.62 -12.75
N LEU A 248 -86.34 13.90 -12.89
CA LEU A 248 -87.73 14.39 -12.80
C LEU A 248 -87.83 15.93 -12.96
N VAL A 249 -88.72 16.30 -13.89
CA VAL A 249 -89.54 17.53 -14.09
C VAL A 249 -88.85 18.86 -14.38
#